data_AF-W9BWN7-F1
#
_entry.id   AF-W9BWN7-F1
#
_cell.length_a   1.000
_cell.length_b   1.000
_cell.length_c   1.000
_cell.angle_alpha   90.00
_cell.angle_beta   90.00
_cell.angle_gamma   90.00
#
_symmetry.space_group_name_H-M   'P 1'
#
loop_
_entity.id
_entity.type
_entity.pdbx_description
1 polymer ?
#
loop_
_entity_poly.entity_id
_entity_poly.type
_entity_poly.pdbx_seq_one_letter_code
_entity_poly.pdbx_strand_id
1 'polypeptide(L)'
;MTMSKTLREMSYPEFTVHGFRSTFTDWAAECTDYRKEVVDKALAHKLQDRIEAAYRRTDFFERRRKLMEDWSAYCQPVDKADDAGETQLQFLMDM
;
A
#
# COMPACT_ATOMS: atom_id res chain seq x y z
N MET A 1 -10.06 20.10 2.25
CA MET A 1 -9.42 19.71 0.97
C MET A 1 -9.72 18.24 0.72
N THR A 2 -10.15 17.85 -0.47
CA THR A 2 -10.38 16.43 -0.82
C THR A 2 -9.15 15.87 -1.54
N MET A 3 -8.87 14.57 -1.41
CA MET A 3 -7.71 13.94 -2.05
C MET A 3 -7.66 14.17 -3.57
N SER A 4 -8.82 14.14 -4.25
CA SER A 4 -8.91 14.47 -5.68
C SER A 4 -8.51 15.90 -6.02
N LYS A 5 -8.71 16.86 -5.10
CA LYS A 5 -8.26 18.24 -5.31
C LYS A 5 -6.75 18.33 -5.17
N THR A 6 -6.18 17.70 -4.14
CA THR A 6 -4.73 17.65 -3.93
C THR A 6 -3.98 17.03 -5.11
N LEU A 7 -4.46 15.91 -5.67
CA LEU A 7 -3.85 15.28 -6.85
C LEU A 7 -3.83 16.21 -8.07
N ARG A 8 -4.91 16.97 -8.29
CA ARG A 8 -4.97 17.97 -9.36
C ARG A 8 -3.98 19.12 -9.12
N GLU A 9 -3.86 19.60 -7.88
CA GLU A 9 -2.90 20.64 -7.51
C GLU A 9 -1.44 20.17 -7.65
N MET A 10 -1.19 18.88 -7.44
CA MET A 10 0.11 18.24 -7.66
C MET A 10 0.40 17.89 -9.14
N SER A 11 -0.48 18.28 -10.08
CA SER A 11 -0.36 17.97 -11.51
C SER A 11 -0.42 16.48 -11.86
N TYR A 12 -1.22 15.70 -11.11
CA TYR A 12 -1.48 14.27 -11.29
C TYR A 12 -2.97 13.98 -11.60
N PRO A 13 -3.53 14.53 -12.70
CA PRO A 13 -4.96 14.43 -13.01
C PRO A 13 -5.45 13.02 -13.37
N GLU A 14 -4.55 12.13 -13.76
CA GLU A 14 -4.82 10.74 -14.16
C GLU A 14 -5.10 9.82 -12.97
N PHE A 15 -4.62 10.18 -11.78
CA PHE A 15 -4.80 9.38 -10.58
C PHE A 15 -6.13 9.68 -9.90
N THR A 16 -6.81 8.63 -9.45
CA THR A 16 -8.12 8.74 -8.81
C THR A 16 -8.17 8.09 -7.45
N VAL A 17 -9.07 8.59 -6.62
CA VAL A 17 -9.40 8.02 -5.30
C VAL A 17 -9.87 6.57 -5.40
N HIS A 18 -10.49 6.19 -6.51
CA HIS A 18 -10.88 4.81 -6.80
C HIS A 18 -9.66 3.97 -7.19
N GLY A 19 -8.78 4.50 -8.04
CA GLY A 19 -7.52 3.87 -8.44
C GLY A 19 -6.67 3.46 -7.23
N PHE A 20 -6.47 4.36 -6.25
CA PHE A 20 -5.75 4.02 -5.01
C PHE A 20 -6.37 2.84 -4.25
N ARG A 21 -7.70 2.73 -4.21
CA ARG A 21 -8.38 1.60 -3.54
C ARG A 21 -8.22 0.29 -4.31
N SER A 22 -8.31 0.34 -5.63
CA SER A 22 -8.08 -0.83 -6.48
C SER A 22 -6.64 -1.31 -6.31
N THR A 23 -5.64 -0.43 -6.44
CA THR A 23 -4.22 -0.77 -6.25
C THR A 23 -3.95 -1.40 -4.88
N PHE A 24 -4.53 -0.87 -3.81
CA PHE A 24 -4.41 -1.47 -2.47
C PHE A 24 -5.04 -2.88 -2.41
N THR A 25 -6.21 -3.07 -3.04
CA THR A 25 -6.90 -4.36 -3.03
C THR A 25 -6.16 -5.41 -3.86
N ASP A 26 -5.66 -5.01 -5.03
CA ASP A 26 -4.90 -5.86 -5.95
C ASP A 26 -3.59 -6.29 -5.27
N TRP A 27 -2.85 -5.34 -4.69
CA TRP A 27 -1.64 -5.65 -3.91
C TRP A 27 -1.91 -6.63 -2.76
N ALA A 28 -2.97 -6.39 -1.98
CA ALA A 28 -3.28 -7.27 -0.86
C ALA A 28 -3.64 -8.69 -1.33
N ALA A 29 -4.28 -8.83 -2.51
CA ALA A 29 -4.64 -10.12 -3.08
C ALA A 29 -3.47 -10.85 -3.74
N GLU A 30 -2.57 -10.13 -4.39
CA GLU A 30 -1.50 -10.71 -5.22
C GLU A 30 -0.18 -10.89 -4.47
N CYS A 31 0.09 -10.04 -3.48
CA CYS A 31 1.40 -9.97 -2.82
C CYS A 31 1.40 -10.40 -1.35
N THR A 32 0.24 -10.75 -0.79
CA THR A 32 0.11 -11.04 0.64
C THR A 32 -0.87 -12.17 0.93
N ASP A 33 -0.81 -12.72 2.14
CA ASP A 33 -1.76 -13.72 2.66
C ASP A 33 -2.87 -13.12 3.54
N TYR A 34 -3.08 -11.80 3.48
CA TYR A 34 -4.14 -11.17 4.27
C TYR A 34 -5.51 -11.63 3.79
N ARG A 35 -6.34 -12.08 4.74
CA ARG A 35 -7.72 -12.45 4.45
C ARG A 35 -8.48 -11.25 3.90
N LYS A 36 -9.27 -11.47 2.84
CA LYS A 36 -10.13 -10.46 2.20
C LYS A 36 -10.93 -9.63 3.20
N GLU A 37 -11.38 -10.25 4.28
CA GLU A 37 -12.24 -9.66 5.30
C GLU A 37 -11.51 -8.59 6.12
N VAL A 38 -10.21 -8.75 6.32
CA VAL A 38 -9.34 -7.76 6.98
C VAL A 38 -9.13 -6.57 6.04
N VAL A 39 -8.88 -6.84 4.75
CA VAL A 39 -8.70 -5.83 3.69
C VAL A 39 -9.97 -5.00 3.52
N ASP A 40 -11.14 -5.64 3.43
CA ASP A 40 -12.44 -4.99 3.33
C ASP A 40 -12.74 -4.12 4.56
N LYS A 41 -12.40 -4.59 5.77
CA LYS A 41 -12.55 -3.80 6.99
C LYS A 41 -11.59 -2.60 7.02
N ALA A 42 -10.38 -2.72 6.47
CA ALA A 42 -9.47 -1.58 6.32
C ALA A 42 -10.03 -0.52 5.36
N LEU A 43 -10.73 -0.94 4.31
CA LEU A 43 -11.43 -0.06 3.37
C LEU A 43 -12.79 0.47 3.88
N ALA A 44 -13.20 0.08 5.09
CA ALA A 44 -14.52 0.36 5.65
C ALA A 44 -15.68 -0.11 4.74
N HIS A 45 -15.46 -1.17 3.97
CA HIS A 45 -16.50 -1.80 3.17
C HIS A 45 -17.56 -2.42 4.07
N LYS A 46 -18.83 -2.28 3.66
CA LYS A 46 -19.93 -2.96 4.32
C LYS A 46 -19.94 -4.42 3.88
N LEU A 47 -20.12 -5.33 4.85
CA LEU A 47 -20.44 -6.73 4.57
C LEU A 47 -21.77 -6.78 3.80
N GLN A 48 -21.79 -7.54 2.70
CA GLN A 48 -23.00 -7.70 1.89
C GLN A 48 -24.05 -8.53 2.62
N ASP A 49 -23.62 -9.56 3.36
CA ASP A 49 -24.49 -10.38 4.17
C ASP A 49 -24.78 -9.70 5.53
N ARG A 50 -26.03 -9.31 5.72
CA ARG A 50 -26.50 -8.67 6.95
C ARG A 50 -26.51 -9.63 8.15
N ILE A 51 -26.65 -10.93 7.91
CA ILE A 51 -26.59 -11.95 8.95
C ILE A 51 -25.15 -12.09 9.42
N GLU A 52 -24.21 -12.29 8.49
CA GLU A 52 -22.78 -12.35 8.82
C GLU A 52 -22.31 -11.07 9.53
N ALA A 53 -22.75 -9.90 9.06
CA ALA A 53 -22.45 -8.62 9.70
C ALA A 53 -22.94 -8.52 11.15
N ALA A 54 -24.09 -9.13 11.48
CA ALA A 54 -24.63 -9.11 12.83
C ALA A 54 -23.82 -9.98 13.81
N TYR A 55 -23.25 -11.09 13.33
CA TYR A 55 -22.43 -11.99 14.15
C TYR A 55 -20.95 -11.60 14.18
N ARG A 56 -20.46 -10.84 13.20
CA ARG A 56 -19.06 -10.43 13.09
C ARG A 56 -18.74 -9.22 13.98
N ARG A 57 -18.54 -9.49 15.28
CA ARG A 57 -18.20 -8.48 16.30
C ARG A 57 -16.76 -7.99 16.25
N THR A 58 -15.85 -8.72 15.62
CA THR A 58 -14.44 -8.31 15.51
C THR A 58 -14.25 -7.33 14.36
N ASP A 59 -13.42 -6.32 14.59
CA ASP A 59 -12.97 -5.37 13.59
C ASP A 59 -11.57 -5.70 13.06
N PHE A 60 -10.99 -6.81 13.52
CA PHE A 60 -9.64 -7.27 13.19
C PHE A 60 -8.56 -6.20 13.43
N PHE A 61 -8.71 -5.35 14.45
CA PHE A 61 -7.84 -4.18 14.66
C PHE A 61 -6.34 -4.46 14.49
N GLU A 62 -5.79 -5.43 15.23
CA GLU A 62 -4.35 -5.75 15.15
C GLU A 62 -3.93 -6.27 13.78
N ARG A 63 -4.78 -7.04 13.09
CA ARG A 63 -4.49 -7.51 11.73
C ARG A 63 -4.54 -6.36 10.73
N ARG A 64 -5.48 -5.42 10.91
CA ARG A 64 -5.54 -4.19 10.10
C ARG A 64 -4.33 -3.31 10.33
N ARG A 65 -3.86 -3.18 11.58
CA ARG A 65 -2.63 -2.45 11.90
C ARG A 65 -1.45 -3.03 11.14
N LYS A 66 -1.22 -4.34 11.25
CA LYS A 66 -0.14 -5.02 10.53
C LYS A 66 -0.27 -4.88 9.00
N LEU A 67 -1.47 -5.04 8.46
CA LEU A 67 -1.75 -4.83 7.03
C LEU A 67 -1.37 -3.42 6.56
N MET A 68 -1.66 -2.38 7.36
CA MET A 68 -1.31 -1.01 7.03
C MET A 68 0.19 -0.73 7.16
N GLU A 69 0.87 -1.38 8.12
CA GLU A 69 2.33 -1.31 8.26
C GLU A 69 3.03 -1.91 7.02
N ASP A 70 2.61 -3.11 6.61
CA ASP A 70 3.18 -3.79 5.44
C ASP A 70 2.88 -3.01 4.14
N TRP A 71 1.67 -2.44 4.01
CA TRP A 71 1.32 -1.57 2.89
C TRP A 71 2.20 -0.32 2.86
N SER A 72 2.40 0.31 4.02
CA SER A 72 3.27 1.49 4.12
C SER A 72 4.71 1.17 3.72
N ALA A 73 5.22 -0.01 4.06
CA ALA A 73 6.55 -0.44 3.66
C ALA A 73 6.63 -0.66 2.14
N TYR A 74 5.59 -1.26 1.55
CA TYR A 74 5.52 -1.48 0.10
C TYR A 74 5.48 -0.18 -0.72
N CYS A 75 4.78 0.85 -0.24
CA CYS A 75 4.71 2.14 -0.93
C CYS A 75 5.98 2.99 -0.80
N GLN A 76 6.92 2.63 0.07
CA GLN A 76 8.16 3.39 0.19
C GLN A 76 9.06 3.17 -1.02
N PRO A 77 9.80 4.20 -1.46
CA PRO A 77 10.85 4.02 -2.44
C PRO A 77 11.82 2.94 -1.93
N VAL A 78 12.16 1.97 -2.78
CA VAL A 78 13.36 1.18 -2.54
C VAL A 78 14.51 2.14 -2.80
N ASP A 79 15.17 2.61 -1.74
CA ASP A 79 16.42 3.35 -1.89
C ASP A 79 17.29 2.53 -2.84
N LYS A 80 17.68 3.13 -3.97
CA LYS A 80 18.69 2.50 -4.83
C LYS A 80 19.86 2.25 -3.90
N ALA A 81 20.17 0.98 -3.67
CA ALA A 81 21.40 0.59 -3.01
C ALA A 81 22.51 1.43 -3.65
N ASP A 82 23.16 2.25 -2.84
CA ASP A 82 24.21 3.15 -3.27
C ASP A 82 25.15 2.40 -4.22
N ASP A 83 25.53 3.05 -5.33
CA ASP A 83 26.58 2.64 -6.26
C ASP A 83 27.94 2.58 -5.52
N ALA A 84 28.07 1.69 -4.53
CA ALA A 84 29.29 1.31 -3.84
C ALA A 84 30.14 0.37 -4.71
N GLY A 85 30.27 0.74 -5.99
CA GLY A 85 31.05 0.02 -7.00
C GLY A 85 31.96 0.91 -7.84
N GLU A 86 31.73 2.23 -7.90
CA GLU A 86 32.57 3.12 -8.72
C GLU A 86 33.88 3.55 -8.05
N THR A 87 34.03 3.41 -6.73
CA THR A 87 35.27 3.82 -6.04
C THR A 87 36.43 2.84 -6.20
N GLN A 88 36.19 1.61 -6.67
CA GLN A 88 37.26 0.62 -6.88
C GLN A 88 37.87 0.66 -8.29
N LEU A 89 37.21 1.30 -9.26
CA LEU A 89 37.72 1.40 -10.63
C LEU A 89 38.64 2.61 -10.85
N GLN A 90 38.53 3.67 -10.06
CA GLN A 90 39.48 4.79 -10.12
C GLN A 90 40.86 4.41 -9.53
N PHE A 91 40.90 3.57 -8.50
CA PHE A 91 42.18 3.16 -7.87
C PHE A 91 43.00 2.18 -8.74
N LEU A 92 42.38 1.50 -9.71
CA LEU A 92 43.06 0.57 -10.63
C LEU A 92 43.43 1.21 -11.99
N MET A 93 42.95 2.41 -12.29
CA MET A 93 43.34 3.15 -13.52
C MET A 93 44.44 4.19 -13.27
N ASP A 94 44.77 4.48 -12.01
CA ASP A 94 45.84 5.41 -11.59
C ASP A 94 47.11 4.70 -11.06
N MET A 95 47.29 3.39 -11.35
CA MET A 95 48.51 2.60 -11.09
C MET A 95 49.24 2.21 -12.38
#